data_AF-A0A0A0KCT9-F1
#
_entry.id   AF-A0A0A0KCT9-F1
#
_cell.length_a   1.000
_cell.length_b   1.000
_cell.length_c   1.000
_cell.angle_alpha   90.00
_cell.angle_beta   90.00
_cell.angle_gamma   90.00
#
_symmetry.space_group_name_H-M   'P 1'
#
loop_
_entity.id
_entity.type
_entity.pdbx_description
1 polymer ?
#
loop_
_entity_poly.entity_id
_entity_poly.type
_entity_poly.pdbx_seq_one_letter_code
_entity_poly.pdbx_strand_id
1 'polypeptide(L)'
;MEHRKSSKLLDDSSFEFTLAEIVEMDNILKDSRDQTLGQEFFQDVALHFSCSPWRAAKSPVTTEHVHAWFENRRKELRASSKKARPPPPPPSEPPPPPPSELPPLPTPSSPPPSPPPKLLLYHSESDFLTHAPSSGPPEFKGKATDLSELAFEAFSSRDHAWYDVASFLTYRVNCHGELDARVRYAGFRKDEDEWVNVGRGVRDRSIPLESSECYRVKVGDLVLCFQERQDHALYFDAHVVEIQRRLHDISGCRCIFVVRYEHDRHEEKVHIGRLCCRPSAFNSDQI
;
A
#
# COMPACT_ATOMS: atom_id res chain seq x y z
N MET A 1 -19.17 13.60 -57.79
CA MET A 1 -17.78 13.88 -57.36
C MET A 1 -17.86 15.05 -56.41
N GLU A 2 -17.44 15.05 -55.15
CA GLU A 2 -16.95 14.05 -54.22
C GLU A 2 -17.26 14.64 -52.84
N HIS A 3 -17.77 13.81 -51.93
CA HIS A 3 -17.82 14.15 -50.52
C HIS A 3 -16.38 14.15 -49.98
N ARG A 4 -15.92 15.25 -49.38
CA ARG A 4 -14.76 15.22 -48.50
C ARG A 4 -15.17 15.65 -47.09
N LYS A 5 -15.65 14.65 -46.34
CA LYS A 5 -15.58 14.62 -44.88
C LYS A 5 -14.11 14.80 -44.49
N SER A 6 -13.76 15.95 -43.91
CA SER A 6 -12.45 16.10 -43.27
C SER A 6 -12.55 15.60 -41.82
N SER A 7 -12.15 14.33 -41.69
CA SER A 7 -11.67 13.61 -40.51
C SER A 7 -11.58 14.41 -39.19
N LYS A 8 -12.53 14.14 -38.28
CA LYS A 8 -12.27 14.22 -36.84
C LYS A 8 -11.36 13.04 -36.47
N LEU A 9 -10.06 13.28 -36.34
CA LEU A 9 -9.18 12.41 -35.55
C LEU A 9 -9.40 12.81 -34.08
N LEU A 10 -10.49 12.31 -33.50
CA LEU A 10 -10.54 12.09 -32.06
C LEU A 10 -9.96 10.70 -31.88
N ASP A 11 -8.76 10.69 -31.32
CA ASP A 11 -8.06 9.49 -30.87
C ASP A 11 -9.02 8.61 -30.08
N ASP A 12 -9.19 7.39 -30.57
CA ASP A 12 -10.00 6.33 -29.97
C ASP A 12 -9.28 5.90 -28.68
N SER A 13 -9.51 6.68 -27.62
CA SER A 13 -8.98 6.45 -26.27
C SER A 13 -9.63 5.19 -25.68
N SER A 14 -9.18 4.04 -26.19
CA SER A 14 -9.41 2.73 -25.62
C SER A 14 -8.82 2.73 -24.21
N PHE A 15 -9.68 2.65 -23.20
CA PHE A 15 -9.25 2.53 -21.81
C PHE A 15 -8.33 1.32 -21.63
N GLU A 16 -7.13 1.54 -21.10
CA GLU A 16 -6.13 0.50 -20.89
C GLU A 16 -5.80 0.33 -19.40
N PHE A 17 -5.74 -0.92 -18.94
CA PHE A 17 -5.26 -1.29 -17.61
C PHE A 17 -3.73 -1.33 -17.57
N THR A 18 -3.13 -0.93 -16.45
CA THR A 18 -1.69 -1.12 -16.22
C THR A 18 -1.37 -2.59 -15.97
N LEU A 19 -0.11 -2.99 -16.14
CA LEU A 19 0.32 -4.36 -15.86
C LEU A 19 0.08 -4.76 -14.40
N ALA A 20 0.26 -3.84 -13.45
CA ALA A 20 -0.01 -4.08 -12.03
C ALA A 20 -1.50 -4.39 -11.79
N GLU A 21 -2.39 -3.59 -12.37
CA GLU A 21 -3.85 -3.80 -12.30
C GLU A 21 -4.25 -5.14 -12.92
N ILE A 22 -3.67 -5.51 -14.07
CA ILE A 22 -3.93 -6.79 -14.73
C ILE A 22 -3.49 -7.97 -13.84
N VAL A 23 -2.28 -7.90 -13.26
CA VAL A 23 -1.75 -8.94 -12.37
C VAL A 23 -2.63 -9.11 -11.14
N GLU A 24 -3.08 -8.00 -10.56
CA GLU A 24 -3.94 -8.03 -9.38
C GLU A 24 -5.32 -8.62 -9.70
N MET A 25 -5.96 -8.21 -10.79
CA MET A 25 -7.23 -8.82 -11.21
C MET A 25 -7.09 -10.32 -11.55
N ASP A 26 -5.96 -10.75 -12.14
CA ASP A 26 -5.69 -12.17 -12.37
C ASP A 26 -5.54 -12.95 -11.05
N ASN A 27 -4.98 -12.34 -10.00
CA ASN A 27 -4.92 -12.96 -8.67
C ASN A 27 -6.31 -13.06 -8.04
N ILE A 28 -7.10 -11.98 -8.12
CA ILE A 28 -8.48 -11.98 -7.61
C ILE A 28 -9.33 -13.06 -8.30
N LEU A 29 -9.17 -13.25 -9.61
CA LEU A 29 -9.82 -14.34 -10.36
C LEU A 29 -9.40 -15.75 -9.90
N LYS A 30 -8.11 -15.94 -9.59
CA LYS A 30 -7.60 -17.24 -9.12
C LYS A 30 -8.12 -17.62 -7.74
N ASP A 31 -8.38 -16.63 -6.90
CA ASP A 31 -8.87 -16.82 -5.53
C ASP A 31 -10.40 -16.98 -5.49
N SER A 32 -11.12 -16.31 -6.40
CA SER A 32 -12.59 -16.30 -6.47
C SER A 32 -13.22 -17.49 -7.21
N ARG A 33 -12.59 -18.68 -7.15
CA ARG A 33 -12.69 -19.83 -8.07
C ARG A 33 -14.04 -20.31 -8.61
N ASP A 34 -15.19 -19.86 -8.13
CA ASP A 34 -16.50 -20.06 -8.78
C ASP A 34 -17.62 -19.19 -8.16
N GLN A 35 -17.28 -18.11 -7.45
CA GLN A 35 -18.29 -17.30 -6.76
C GLN A 35 -18.88 -16.24 -7.68
N THR A 36 -20.20 -16.04 -7.59
CA THR A 36 -20.87 -14.91 -8.25
C THR A 36 -20.44 -13.61 -7.58
N LEU A 37 -19.61 -12.84 -8.27
CA LEU A 37 -19.15 -11.53 -7.82
C LEU A 37 -20.29 -10.51 -8.02
N GLY A 38 -20.68 -9.83 -6.95
CA GLY A 38 -21.76 -8.84 -6.96
C GLY A 38 -21.34 -7.51 -7.58
N GLN A 39 -22.30 -6.61 -7.82
CA GLN A 39 -22.04 -5.28 -8.36
C GLN A 39 -21.12 -4.44 -7.45
N GLU A 40 -21.29 -4.55 -6.13
CA GLU A 40 -20.45 -3.86 -5.13
C GLU A 40 -18.98 -4.24 -5.26
N PHE A 41 -18.69 -5.52 -5.50
CA PHE A 41 -17.31 -5.99 -5.69
C PHE A 41 -16.63 -5.30 -6.88
N PHE A 42 -17.30 -5.20 -8.03
CA PHE A 42 -16.71 -4.55 -9.20
C PHE A 42 -16.50 -3.06 -8.98
N GLN A 43 -17.38 -2.44 -8.19
CA GLN A 43 -17.27 -1.04 -7.82
C GLN A 43 -16.10 -0.81 -6.86
N ASP A 44 -15.90 -1.70 -5.90
CA ASP A 44 -14.76 -1.65 -4.97
C ASP A 44 -13.43 -1.81 -5.71
N VAL A 45 -13.34 -2.76 -6.65
CA VAL A 45 -12.13 -2.96 -7.47
C VAL A 45 -11.87 -1.75 -8.38
N ALA A 46 -12.91 -1.17 -8.99
CA ALA A 46 -12.78 0.04 -9.80
C ALA A 46 -12.33 1.24 -8.96
N LEU A 47 -12.85 1.37 -7.75
CA LEU A 47 -12.45 2.40 -6.80
C LEU A 47 -11.01 2.22 -6.35
N HIS A 48 -10.62 0.98 -6.03
CA HIS A 48 -9.27 0.62 -5.62
C HIS A 48 -8.24 1.05 -6.66
N PHE A 49 -8.45 0.69 -7.93
CA PHE A 49 -7.54 1.08 -9.00
C PHE A 49 -7.56 2.57 -9.27
N SER A 50 -8.75 3.19 -9.30
CA SER A 50 -8.89 4.64 -9.51
C SER A 50 -8.20 5.48 -8.45
N CYS A 51 -8.18 5.00 -7.20
CA CYS A 51 -7.54 5.66 -6.08
C CYS A 51 -6.05 5.27 -5.92
N SER A 52 -5.46 4.49 -6.85
CA SER A 52 -4.04 4.09 -6.79
C SER A 52 -3.09 5.22 -7.25
N PRO A 53 -1.86 5.31 -6.69
CA PRO A 53 -0.86 6.29 -7.11
C PRO A 53 -0.52 6.20 -8.61
N TRP A 54 -0.58 4.98 -9.17
CA TRP A 54 -0.29 4.69 -10.58
C TRP A 54 -1.35 5.22 -11.55
N ARG A 55 -2.51 5.68 -11.04
CA ARG A 55 -3.62 6.28 -11.80
C ARG A 55 -3.72 7.80 -11.69
N ALA A 56 -2.87 8.47 -10.90
CA ALA A 56 -2.98 9.90 -10.59
C ALA A 56 -2.96 10.86 -11.81
N ALA A 57 -2.55 10.38 -13.00
CA ALA A 57 -2.54 11.15 -14.26
C ALA A 57 -3.31 10.47 -15.42
N LYS A 58 -4.10 9.42 -15.16
CA LYS A 58 -4.85 8.67 -16.17
C LYS A 58 -6.36 8.76 -15.90
N SER A 59 -7.17 8.41 -16.90
CA SER A 59 -8.61 8.27 -16.71
C SER A 59 -8.91 7.26 -15.59
N PRO A 60 -9.88 7.57 -14.70
CA PRO A 60 -10.28 6.68 -13.63
C PRO A 60 -10.83 5.36 -14.18
N VAL A 61 -10.63 4.30 -13.42
CA VAL A 61 -11.17 2.98 -13.72
C VAL A 61 -12.65 2.96 -13.32
N THR A 62 -13.52 2.61 -14.25
CA THR A 62 -14.96 2.51 -13.95
C THR A 62 -15.33 1.06 -13.68
N THR A 63 -16.47 0.86 -13.00
CA THR A 63 -17.05 -0.46 -12.74
C THR A 63 -17.23 -1.25 -14.05
N GLU A 64 -17.60 -0.58 -15.14
CA GLU A 64 -17.78 -1.20 -16.45
C GLU A 64 -16.47 -1.74 -17.03
N HIS A 65 -15.36 -1.03 -16.85
CA HIS A 65 -14.05 -1.49 -17.31
C HIS A 65 -13.64 -2.77 -16.60
N VAL A 66 -13.79 -2.82 -15.27
CA VAL A 66 -13.45 -4.00 -14.46
C VAL A 66 -14.37 -5.17 -14.84
N HIS A 67 -15.68 -4.93 -14.92
CA HIS A 67 -16.65 -5.96 -15.30
C HIS A 67 -16.35 -6.55 -16.69
N ALA A 68 -16.06 -5.71 -17.68
CA ALA A 68 -15.71 -6.16 -19.04
C ALA A 68 -14.43 -7.00 -19.06
N TRP A 69 -13.41 -6.61 -18.28
CA TRP A 69 -12.16 -7.36 -18.18
C TRP A 69 -12.40 -8.77 -17.60
N PHE A 70 -13.12 -8.88 -16.47
CA PHE A 70 -13.39 -10.17 -15.82
C PHE A 70 -14.18 -11.12 -16.74
N GLU A 71 -15.20 -10.61 -17.45
CA GLU A 71 -16.00 -11.40 -18.39
C GLU A 71 -15.16 -11.93 -19.57
N ASN A 72 -14.30 -11.08 -20.16
CA ASN A 72 -13.42 -11.49 -21.25
C ASN A 72 -12.40 -12.54 -20.77
N ARG A 73 -11.80 -12.32 -19.61
CA ARG A 73 -10.79 -13.24 -19.05
C ARG A 73 -11.37 -14.62 -18.72
N ARG A 74 -12.58 -14.69 -18.17
CA ARG A 74 -13.29 -15.97 -17.94
C ARG A 74 -13.61 -16.71 -19.24
N LYS A 75 -13.97 -15.99 -20.31
CA LYS A 75 -14.20 -16.58 -21.64
C LYS A 75 -12.93 -17.19 -22.22
N GLU A 76 -11.79 -16.50 -22.10
CA GLU A 76 -10.48 -17.00 -22.52
C GLU A 76 -10.11 -18.30 -21.79
N LEU A 77 -10.25 -18.33 -20.46
CA LEU A 77 -9.97 -19.52 -19.66
C LEU A 77 -10.86 -20.71 -20.06
N ARG A 78 -12.16 -20.48 -20.28
CA ARG A 78 -13.11 -21.50 -20.76
C ARG A 78 -12.77 -22.01 -22.17
N ALA A 79 -12.29 -21.13 -23.06
CA ALA A 79 -11.88 -21.51 -24.40
C ALA A 79 -10.58 -22.34 -24.41
N SER A 80 -9.67 -22.06 -23.49
CA SER A 80 -8.42 -22.82 -23.32
C SER A 80 -8.69 -24.23 -22.78
N SER A 81 -9.59 -24.37 -21.80
CA SER A 81 -9.97 -25.69 -21.25
C SER A 81 -10.68 -26.60 -22.25
N LYS A 82 -11.45 -26.04 -23.19
CA LYS A 82 -12.14 -26.81 -24.26
C LYS A 82 -11.20 -27.31 -25.37
N LYS A 83 -9.98 -26.79 -25.46
CA LYS A 83 -8.95 -27.28 -26.40
C LYS A 83 -8.11 -28.44 -25.84
N ALA A 84 -8.28 -28.79 -24.56
CA ALA A 84 -7.64 -29.97 -23.98
C ALA A 84 -8.36 -31.25 -24.47
N ARG A 85 -7.61 -32.13 -25.16
CA ARG A 85 -8.08 -33.44 -25.64
C ARG A 85 -8.58 -34.27 -24.43
N PRO A 86 -9.75 -34.95 -24.53
CA PRO A 86 -10.23 -35.78 -23.44
C PRO A 86 -9.23 -36.92 -23.15
N PRO A 87 -9.01 -37.28 -21.87
CA PRO A 87 -8.21 -38.45 -21.52
C PRO A 87 -8.87 -39.72 -22.10
N PRO A 88 -8.08 -40.72 -22.52
CA PRO A 88 -8.63 -41.97 -23.03
C PRO A 88 -9.47 -42.67 -21.95
N PRO A 89 -10.54 -43.39 -22.33
CA PRO A 89 -11.37 -44.11 -21.36
C PRO A 89 -10.52 -45.16 -20.62
N PRO A 90 -10.73 -45.34 -19.30
CA PRO A 90 -10.05 -46.40 -18.55
C PRO A 90 -10.48 -47.79 -19.06
N PRO A 91 -9.59 -48.80 -19.03
CA PRO A 91 -9.93 -50.15 -19.45
C PRO A 91 -11.01 -50.73 -18.54
N SER A 92 -11.93 -51.50 -19.14
CA SER A 92 -13.07 -52.12 -18.48
C SER A 92 -12.63 -53.08 -17.36
N GLU A 93 -12.96 -52.77 -16.11
CA GLU A 93 -12.75 -53.68 -14.98
C GLU A 93 -13.74 -54.88 -15.03
N PRO A 94 -13.33 -56.06 -14.56
CA PRO A 94 -14.19 -57.24 -14.48
C PRO A 94 -15.29 -57.07 -13.40
N PRO A 95 -16.41 -57.82 -13.49
CA PRO A 95 -17.56 -57.61 -12.63
C PRO A 95 -17.29 -57.96 -11.16
N PRO A 96 -17.89 -57.23 -10.20
CA PRO A 96 -17.67 -57.46 -8.78
C PRO A 96 -18.38 -58.75 -8.27
N PRO A 97 -17.87 -59.40 -7.21
CA PRO A 97 -18.53 -60.51 -6.54
C PRO A 97 -19.79 -60.05 -5.77
N PRO A 98 -20.71 -60.98 -5.41
CA PRO A 98 -21.98 -60.64 -4.77
C PRO A 98 -21.79 -60.07 -3.35
N PRO A 99 -22.73 -59.25 -2.86
CA PRO A 99 -22.54 -58.47 -1.65
C PRO A 99 -22.71 -59.32 -0.38
N SER A 100 -21.71 -59.27 0.51
CA SER A 100 -21.89 -59.63 1.91
C SER A 100 -22.49 -58.44 2.65
N GLU A 101 -23.62 -58.65 3.33
CA GLU A 101 -24.26 -57.66 4.17
C GLU A 101 -23.32 -57.18 5.29
N LEU A 102 -23.02 -55.89 5.28
CA LEU A 102 -22.43 -55.17 6.41
C LEU A 102 -23.43 -54.09 6.86
N PRO A 103 -23.50 -53.79 8.18
CA PRO A 103 -24.47 -52.86 8.75
C PRO A 103 -24.19 -51.41 8.29
N PRO A 104 -25.18 -50.52 8.31
CA PRO A 104 -25.06 -49.19 7.74
C PRO A 104 -24.06 -48.34 8.54
N LEU A 105 -23.06 -47.78 7.85
CA LEU A 105 -22.27 -46.65 8.35
C LEU A 105 -23.14 -45.38 8.37
N PRO A 106 -22.95 -44.47 9.34
CA PRO A 106 -23.66 -43.21 9.37
C PRO A 106 -23.21 -42.30 8.21
N THR A 107 -24.18 -41.69 7.54
CA THR A 107 -23.98 -40.65 6.53
C THR A 107 -23.21 -39.46 7.12
N PRO A 108 -22.16 -38.93 6.46
CA PRO A 108 -21.63 -37.63 6.82
C PRO A 108 -22.63 -36.56 6.36
N SER A 109 -23.19 -35.83 7.32
CA SER A 109 -23.90 -34.59 7.08
C SER A 109 -22.96 -33.62 6.36
N SER A 110 -23.35 -33.15 5.18
CA SER A 110 -22.66 -32.08 4.46
C SER A 110 -22.47 -30.86 5.39
N PRO A 111 -21.28 -30.24 5.44
CA PRO A 111 -21.13 -28.98 6.14
C PRO A 111 -21.95 -27.89 5.41
N PRO A 112 -22.50 -26.90 6.14
CA PRO A 112 -23.21 -25.79 5.53
C PRO A 112 -22.26 -24.99 4.61
N PRO A 113 -22.80 -24.28 3.61
CA PRO A 113 -22.01 -23.48 2.69
C PRO A 113 -21.21 -22.40 3.44
N SER A 114 -19.91 -22.34 3.16
CA SER A 114 -19.02 -21.28 3.64
C SER A 114 -19.48 -19.91 3.12
N PRO A 115 -19.45 -18.84 3.92
CA PRO A 115 -19.72 -17.50 3.44
C PRO A 115 -18.67 -17.06 2.39
N PRO A 116 -19.00 -16.12 1.50
CA PRO A 116 -18.05 -15.57 0.53
C PRO A 116 -16.83 -14.95 1.25
N PRO A 117 -15.63 -14.93 0.60
CA PRO A 117 -14.45 -14.32 1.19
C PRO A 117 -14.73 -12.83 1.35
N LYS A 118 -14.83 -12.41 2.60
CA LYS A 118 -14.79 -11.00 2.95
C LYS A 118 -13.35 -10.54 2.68
N LEU A 119 -13.18 -9.62 1.74
CA LEU A 119 -12.05 -8.70 1.79
C LEU A 119 -12.01 -8.17 3.23
N LEU A 120 -10.95 -8.47 3.97
CA LEU A 120 -10.76 -7.92 5.31
C LEU A 120 -10.44 -6.43 5.15
N LEU A 121 -11.49 -5.65 4.92
CA LEU A 121 -11.49 -4.25 5.28
C LEU A 121 -11.43 -4.23 6.81
N TYR A 122 -10.29 -3.81 7.33
CA TYR A 122 -10.10 -3.58 8.75
C TYR A 122 -11.06 -2.45 9.16
N HIS A 123 -12.28 -2.82 9.55
CA HIS A 123 -13.20 -1.92 10.22
C HIS A 123 -12.63 -1.66 11.61
N SER A 124 -11.82 -0.61 11.73
CA SER A 124 -11.57 0.01 13.03
C SER A 124 -12.89 0.63 13.46
N GLU A 125 -13.52 0.07 14.49
CA GLU A 125 -14.67 0.71 15.13
C GLU A 125 -14.21 2.02 15.78
N SER A 126 -14.41 3.11 15.06
CA SER A 126 -14.27 4.46 15.58
C SER A 126 -15.61 4.87 16.19
N ASP A 127 -15.75 4.61 17.50
CA ASP A 127 -16.85 5.10 18.35
C ASP A 127 -16.75 6.61 18.63
N PHE A 128 -16.36 7.39 17.64
CA PHE A 128 -16.36 8.85 17.71
C PHE A 128 -16.79 9.37 16.35
N LEU A 129 -17.90 10.13 16.34
CA LEU A 129 -18.50 10.90 15.24
C LEU A 129 -19.90 10.47 14.77
N THR A 130 -20.75 9.93 15.65
CA THR A 130 -22.19 10.25 15.57
C THR A 130 -22.43 11.56 16.30
N HIS A 131 -22.40 12.66 15.54
CA HIS A 131 -23.17 13.90 15.67
C HIS A 131 -22.40 14.98 14.93
N ALA A 132 -22.75 15.20 13.66
CA ALA A 132 -22.28 16.33 12.90
C ALA A 132 -23.05 17.60 13.32
N PRO A 133 -22.39 18.63 13.89
CA PRO A 133 -22.92 19.98 13.82
C PRO A 133 -22.43 20.60 12.51
N SER A 134 -23.37 21.18 11.76
CA SER A 134 -23.08 22.08 10.65
C SER A 134 -22.43 23.36 11.21
N SER A 135 -21.13 23.32 11.46
CA SER A 135 -20.31 24.49 11.80
C SER A 135 -18.88 24.22 11.33
N GLY A 136 -18.22 25.26 10.81
CA GLY A 136 -16.89 25.20 10.18
C GLY A 136 -15.78 24.54 11.02
N PRO A 137 -14.56 24.42 10.47
CA PRO A 137 -13.47 23.69 11.12
C PRO A 137 -13.24 24.20 12.54
N PRO A 138 -13.06 23.31 13.54
CA PRO A 138 -12.88 23.71 14.93
C PRO A 138 -11.65 24.61 15.06
N GLU A 139 -11.84 25.78 15.67
CA GLU A 139 -10.74 26.69 15.99
C GLU A 139 -9.77 25.98 16.95
N PHE A 140 -8.54 25.77 16.47
CA PHE A 140 -7.42 25.31 17.26
C PHE A 140 -7.13 26.36 18.35
N LYS A 141 -7.47 26.06 19.61
CA LYS A 141 -7.16 26.90 20.79
C LYS A 141 -5.72 26.72 21.30
N GLY A 142 -4.78 26.35 20.44
CA GLY A 142 -3.35 26.38 20.75
C GLY A 142 -2.77 27.76 20.51
N LYS A 143 -1.80 28.17 21.33
CA LYS A 143 -1.06 29.43 21.10
C LYS A 143 -0.22 29.27 19.83
N ALA A 144 -0.16 30.29 18.97
CA ALA A 144 0.58 30.25 17.71
C ALA A 144 2.07 29.88 17.83
N THR A 145 2.67 30.07 19.02
CA THR A 145 4.06 29.69 19.33
C THR A 145 4.27 28.18 19.47
N ASP A 146 3.23 27.43 19.85
CA ASP A 146 3.24 25.97 20.04
C ASP A 146 3.32 25.22 18.68
N LEU A 147 2.85 25.89 17.62
CA LEU A 147 2.91 25.37 16.24
C LEU A 147 4.28 25.62 15.57
N SER A 148 5.08 26.55 16.09
CA SER A 148 6.41 26.89 15.56
C SER A 148 7.47 25.82 15.87
N GLU A 149 7.26 25.05 16.94
CA GLU A 149 8.15 23.97 17.38
C GLU A 149 7.86 22.65 16.65
N LEU A 150 6.65 22.51 16.10
CA LEU A 150 6.22 21.31 15.39
C LEU A 150 6.76 21.32 13.95
N ALA A 151 7.86 20.59 13.76
CA ALA A 151 8.41 20.30 12.45
C ALA A 151 7.93 18.92 11.98
N PHE A 152 7.49 18.84 10.73
CA PHE A 152 7.00 17.60 10.13
C PHE A 152 7.87 17.17 8.95
N GLU A 153 7.84 15.87 8.70
CA GLU A 153 8.31 15.25 7.47
C GLU A 153 7.17 14.43 6.86
N ALA A 154 7.19 14.28 5.53
CA ALA A 154 6.18 13.54 4.81
C ALA A 154 6.79 12.60 3.78
N PHE A 155 6.15 11.45 3.61
CA PHE A 155 6.53 10.40 2.68
C PHE A 155 6.09 10.76 1.26
N SER A 156 7.02 10.73 0.31
CA SER A 156 6.70 10.85 -1.12
C SER A 156 6.40 9.48 -1.71
N SER A 157 5.31 9.40 -2.47
CA SER A 157 4.93 8.19 -3.19
C SER A 157 5.77 7.95 -4.45
N ARG A 158 6.55 8.94 -4.88
CA ARG A 158 7.27 8.93 -6.16
C ARG A 158 8.59 8.16 -6.08
N ASP A 159 9.27 8.28 -4.94
CA ASP A 159 10.60 7.72 -4.70
C ASP A 159 10.70 6.97 -3.36
N HIS A 160 9.60 6.90 -2.59
CA HIS A 160 9.54 6.26 -1.28
C HIS A 160 10.45 6.87 -0.22
N ALA A 161 10.86 8.14 -0.39
CA ALA A 161 11.68 8.87 0.56
C ALA A 161 10.84 9.80 1.46
N TRP A 162 11.41 10.16 2.61
CA TRP A 162 10.86 11.17 3.51
C TRP A 162 11.52 12.52 3.28
N TYR A 163 10.69 13.57 3.30
CA TYR A 163 11.11 14.94 3.07
C TYR A 163 10.54 15.88 4.11
N ASP A 164 11.31 16.90 4.47
CA ASP A 164 10.83 17.97 5.33
C ASP A 164 9.63 18.69 4.72
N VAL A 165 8.59 18.88 5.53
CA VAL A 165 7.43 19.67 5.15
C VAL A 165 7.72 21.15 5.38
N ALA A 166 7.58 21.96 4.34
CA ALA A 166 7.60 23.42 4.44
C ALA A 166 6.22 23.98 4.83
N SER A 167 5.16 23.45 4.23
CA SER A 167 3.79 23.82 4.60
C SER A 167 2.75 22.79 4.18
N PHE A 168 1.65 22.72 4.93
CA PHE A 168 0.42 22.08 4.51
C PHE A 168 -0.47 23.12 3.83
N LEU A 169 -0.88 22.85 2.59
CA LEU A 169 -1.59 23.82 1.74
C LEU A 169 -3.11 23.71 1.89
N THR A 170 -3.62 22.48 1.97
CA THR A 170 -5.04 22.16 2.11
C THR A 170 -5.19 20.68 2.50
N TYR A 171 -6.42 20.22 2.71
CA TYR A 171 -6.74 18.83 3.03
C TYR A 171 -7.97 18.36 2.26
N ARG A 172 -8.17 17.04 2.20
CA ARG A 172 -9.38 16.39 1.69
C ARG A 172 -9.63 15.08 2.43
N VAL A 173 -10.86 14.64 2.43
CA VAL A 173 -11.20 13.26 2.78
C VAL A 173 -11.27 12.45 1.49
N ASN A 174 -10.56 11.34 1.40
CA ASN A 174 -10.49 10.52 0.21
C ASN A 174 -11.67 9.53 0.11
N CYS A 175 -11.70 8.75 -0.97
CA CYS A 175 -12.74 7.76 -1.26
C CYS A 175 -12.91 6.69 -0.15
N HIS A 176 -11.86 6.42 0.63
CA HIS A 176 -11.83 5.45 1.73
C HIS A 176 -12.16 6.08 3.09
N GLY A 177 -12.55 7.36 3.13
CA GLY A 177 -12.83 8.08 4.37
C GLY A 177 -11.58 8.54 5.13
N GLU A 178 -10.38 8.38 4.55
CA GLU A 178 -9.13 8.78 5.19
C GLU A 178 -8.78 10.23 4.85
N LEU A 179 -8.03 10.89 5.74
CA LEU A 179 -7.58 12.26 5.55
C LEU A 179 -6.28 12.30 4.71
N ASP A 180 -6.30 13.06 3.60
CA ASP A 180 -5.10 13.43 2.84
C ASP A 180 -4.82 14.93 3.04
N ALA A 181 -3.55 15.28 3.21
CA ALA A 181 -3.06 16.65 3.20
C ALA A 181 -2.31 16.94 1.89
N ARG A 182 -2.45 18.15 1.36
CA ARG A 182 -1.62 18.64 0.25
C ARG A 182 -0.36 19.27 0.84
N VAL A 183 0.79 18.66 0.60
CA VAL A 183 2.06 18.98 1.23
C VAL A 183 2.96 19.72 0.24
N ARG A 184 3.62 20.79 0.70
CA ARG A 184 4.78 21.39 0.04
C ARG A 184 6.05 20.99 0.79
N TYR A 185 6.96 20.35 0.09
CA TYR A 185 8.26 19.95 0.64
C TYR A 185 9.24 21.13 0.69
N ALA A 186 10.14 21.13 1.67
CA ALA A 186 11.19 22.13 1.83
C ALA A 186 12.22 22.02 0.70
N GLY A 187 12.52 23.15 0.04
CA GLY A 187 13.46 23.19 -1.08
C GLY A 187 12.86 22.83 -2.45
N PHE A 188 11.61 22.37 -2.50
CA PHE A 188 10.94 21.97 -3.73
C PHE A 188 9.97 23.03 -4.26
N ARG A 189 9.63 22.92 -5.55
CA ARG A 189 8.73 23.86 -6.23
C ARG A 189 7.26 23.43 -6.10
N LYS A 190 6.34 24.35 -6.39
CA LYS A 190 4.88 24.13 -6.30
C LYS A 190 4.37 22.99 -7.21
N ASP A 191 5.07 22.71 -8.31
CA ASP A 191 4.76 21.62 -9.24
C ASP A 191 5.09 20.23 -8.67
N GLU A 192 5.76 20.20 -7.53
CA GLU A 192 6.14 18.98 -6.80
C GLU A 192 5.30 18.78 -5.53
N ASP A 193 4.29 19.63 -5.29
CA ASP A 193 3.36 19.42 -4.18
C ASP A 193 2.65 18.07 -4.32
N GLU A 194 2.51 17.32 -3.23
CA GLU A 194 1.91 15.97 -3.23
C GLU A 194 0.69 15.89 -2.31
N TRP A 195 -0.28 15.02 -2.69
CA TRP A 195 -1.34 14.61 -1.76
C TRP A 195 -0.81 13.41 -0.97
N VAL A 196 -0.69 13.58 0.34
CA VAL A 196 -0.14 12.59 1.25
C VAL A 196 -1.18 12.22 2.28
N ASN A 197 -1.41 10.93 2.49
CA ASN A 197 -2.31 10.47 3.53
C ASN A 197 -1.72 10.79 4.91
N VAL A 198 -2.50 11.45 5.76
CA VAL A 198 -2.01 11.97 7.05
C VAL A 198 -1.66 10.82 8.01
N GLY A 199 -2.45 9.75 8.04
CA GLY A 199 -2.24 8.65 8.99
C GLY A 199 -1.00 7.81 8.73
N ARG A 200 -0.58 7.68 7.47
CA ARG A 200 0.57 6.83 7.08
C ARG A 200 1.77 7.60 6.53
N GLY A 201 1.57 8.84 6.07
CA GLY A 201 2.56 9.56 5.28
C GLY A 201 2.99 10.89 5.86
N VAL A 202 2.49 11.31 7.02
CA VAL A 202 2.93 12.53 7.70
C VAL A 202 3.29 12.19 9.14
N ARG A 203 4.44 12.68 9.62
CA ARG A 203 4.89 12.45 11.00
C ARG A 203 5.79 13.58 11.48
N ASP A 204 6.01 13.64 12.80
CA ASP A 204 7.00 14.54 13.38
C ASP A 204 8.37 14.29 12.76
N ARG A 205 9.11 15.36 12.49
CA ARG A 205 10.43 15.29 11.87
C ARG A 205 11.38 14.45 12.73
N SER A 206 12.15 13.59 12.05
CA SER A 206 13.19 12.78 12.68
C SER A 206 14.34 13.67 13.17
N ILE A 207 14.97 13.31 14.29
CA ILE A 207 15.99 14.14 14.95
C ILE A 207 17.38 13.57 14.63
N PRO A 208 18.28 14.35 14.00
CA PRO A 208 19.67 13.94 13.78
C PRO A 208 20.36 13.53 15.08
N LEU A 209 21.17 12.48 15.02
CA LEU A 209 21.91 11.96 16.17
C LEU A 209 23.33 12.52 16.23
N GLU A 210 23.70 13.06 17.38
CA GLU A 210 25.06 13.50 17.63
C GLU A 210 26.00 12.32 17.90
N SER A 211 27.31 12.49 17.64
CA SER A 211 28.30 11.42 17.85
C SER A 211 28.31 10.86 19.27
N SER A 212 28.05 11.70 20.28
CA SER A 212 27.97 11.30 21.69
C SER A 212 26.69 10.53 22.03
N GLU A 213 25.67 10.56 21.19
CA GLU A 213 24.34 9.97 21.43
C GLU A 213 24.20 8.55 20.88
N CYS A 214 25.30 7.96 20.39
CA CYS A 214 25.26 6.62 19.78
C CYS A 214 24.66 5.56 20.69
N TYR A 215 24.84 5.69 22.01
CA TYR A 215 24.35 4.75 22.99
C TYR A 215 22.82 4.66 23.04
N ARG A 216 22.11 5.68 22.53
CA ARG A 216 20.64 5.71 22.49
C ARG A 216 20.06 4.75 21.46
N VAL A 217 20.73 4.58 20.32
CA VAL A 217 20.29 3.66 19.25
C VAL A 217 20.38 2.20 19.71
N LYS A 218 19.30 1.44 19.59
CA LYS A 218 19.21 0.01 19.90
C LYS A 218 18.88 -0.81 18.66
N VAL A 219 19.17 -2.12 18.75
CA VAL A 219 18.70 -3.07 17.74
C VAL A 219 17.18 -3.14 17.82
N GLY A 220 16.52 -3.07 16.67
CA GLY A 220 15.07 -2.99 16.54
C GLY A 220 14.53 -1.58 16.33
N ASP A 221 15.33 -0.54 16.59
CA ASP A 221 14.88 0.85 16.44
C ASP A 221 14.52 1.15 14.98
N LEU A 222 13.38 1.82 14.80
CA LEU A 222 13.04 2.52 13.56
C LEU A 222 13.82 3.83 13.51
N VAL A 223 14.60 4.01 12.45
CA VAL A 223 15.41 5.20 12.20
C VAL A 223 15.14 5.72 10.78
N LEU A 224 15.27 7.03 10.61
CA LEU A 224 15.37 7.62 9.28
C LEU A 224 16.84 7.62 8.88
N CYS A 225 17.19 6.92 7.81
CA CYS A 225 18.56 6.74 7.35
C CYS A 225 18.79 7.46 6.04
N PHE A 226 19.83 8.29 6.00
CA PHE A 226 20.36 8.86 4.76
C PHE A 226 21.07 7.77 3.95
N GLN A 227 20.64 7.58 2.72
CA GLN A 227 21.23 6.67 1.75
C GLN A 227 21.75 7.46 0.56
N GLU A 228 23.04 7.30 0.28
CA GLU A 228 23.72 7.92 -0.84
C GLU A 228 24.14 6.85 -1.83
N ARG A 229 23.55 6.89 -3.04
CA ARG A 229 23.88 6.05 -4.19
C ARG A 229 24.42 6.94 -5.32
N GLN A 230 24.74 6.35 -6.47
CA GLN A 230 25.33 7.10 -7.58
C GLN A 230 24.37 8.13 -8.19
N ASP A 231 23.07 7.87 -8.11
CA ASP A 231 22.00 8.62 -8.78
C ASP A 231 21.07 9.36 -7.82
N HIS A 232 21.13 9.06 -6.52
CA HIS A 232 20.27 9.70 -5.52
C HIS A 232 20.92 9.77 -4.13
N ALA A 233 20.45 10.72 -3.34
CA ALA A 233 20.86 10.97 -1.97
C ALA A 233 19.60 11.30 -1.15
N LEU A 234 18.98 10.27 -0.56
CA LEU A 234 17.62 10.32 -0.04
C LEU A 234 17.53 9.77 1.39
N TYR A 235 16.44 10.09 2.08
CA TYR A 235 16.17 9.62 3.43
C TYR A 235 15.07 8.57 3.43
N PHE A 236 15.35 7.40 3.99
CA PHE A 236 14.44 6.26 4.02
C PHE A 236 14.25 5.72 5.43
N ASP A 237 13.09 5.14 5.69
CA ASP A 237 12.90 4.34 6.90
C ASP A 237 13.73 3.07 6.84
N ALA A 238 14.39 2.77 7.97
CA ALA A 238 15.16 1.57 8.16
C ALA A 238 15.09 1.09 9.61
N HIS A 239 15.28 -0.22 9.80
CA HIS A 239 15.39 -0.81 11.13
C HIS A 239 16.84 -1.15 11.44
N VAL A 240 17.30 -0.86 12.64
CA VAL A 240 18.64 -1.25 13.09
C VAL A 240 18.64 -2.76 13.38
N VAL A 241 19.41 -3.55 12.64
CA VAL A 241 19.44 -5.02 12.78
C VAL A 241 20.67 -5.53 13.55
N GLU A 242 21.77 -4.77 13.54
CA GLU A 242 22.98 -5.09 14.30
C GLU A 242 23.71 -3.79 14.67
N ILE A 243 24.39 -3.79 15.82
CA ILE A 243 25.26 -2.68 16.23
C ILE A 243 26.62 -3.22 16.66
N GLN A 244 27.68 -2.76 15.98
CA GLN A 244 29.06 -3.01 16.36
C GLN A 244 29.58 -1.82 17.16
N ARG A 245 29.50 -1.93 18.48
CA ARG A 245 30.02 -0.92 19.41
C ARG A 245 31.55 -0.92 19.39
N ARG A 246 32.14 0.26 19.22
CA ARG A 246 33.59 0.45 19.26
C ARG A 246 33.94 1.48 20.32
N LEU A 247 35.14 1.39 20.89
CA LEU A 247 35.65 2.47 21.74
C LEU A 247 35.76 3.75 20.91
N HIS A 248 35.33 4.87 21.44
CA HIS A 248 35.53 6.20 20.87
C HIS A 248 35.33 7.25 21.97
N ASP A 249 35.74 8.48 21.70
CA ASP A 249 35.53 9.61 22.59
C ASP A 249 34.49 10.58 22.00
N ILE A 250 34.40 11.77 22.57
CA ILE A 250 33.49 12.83 22.12
C ILE A 250 33.86 13.42 20.75
N SER A 251 35.06 13.14 20.22
CA SER A 251 35.52 13.69 18.93
C SER A 251 34.84 13.02 17.73
N GLY A 252 34.28 11.82 17.91
CA GLY A 252 33.53 11.16 16.84
C GLY A 252 33.19 9.71 17.14
N CYS A 253 31.97 9.32 16.80
CA CYS A 253 31.51 7.95 16.96
C CYS A 253 32.17 7.02 15.94
N ARG A 254 32.72 5.89 16.42
CA ARG A 254 33.29 4.82 15.57
C ARG A 254 32.41 3.58 15.48
N CYS A 255 31.21 3.60 16.09
CA CYS A 255 30.28 2.49 16.00
C CYS A 255 29.83 2.28 14.54
N ILE A 256 29.53 1.03 14.22
CA ILE A 256 28.91 0.65 12.94
C ILE A 256 27.50 0.16 13.25
N PHE A 257 26.53 0.69 12.52
CA PHE A 257 25.13 0.30 12.60
C PHE A 257 24.81 -0.43 11.30
N VAL A 258 24.28 -1.65 11.39
CA VAL A 258 23.71 -2.34 10.24
C VAL A 258 22.23 -2.00 10.25
N VAL A 259 21.77 -1.35 9.19
CA VAL A 259 20.36 -1.00 9.00
C VAL A 259 19.78 -1.82 7.87
N ARG A 260 18.51 -2.20 7.98
CA ARG A 260 17.72 -2.82 6.92
C ARG A 260 16.64 -1.85 6.47
N TYR A 261 16.72 -1.41 5.22
CA TYR A 261 15.74 -0.49 4.65
C TYR A 261 14.38 -1.15 4.48
N GLU A 262 13.31 -0.39 4.73
CA GLU A 262 11.95 -0.93 4.65
C GLU A 262 11.49 -1.17 3.21
N HIS A 263 11.91 -0.29 2.28
CA HIS A 263 11.43 -0.28 0.90
C HIS A 263 11.97 -1.44 0.04
N ASP A 264 13.23 -1.85 0.22
CA ASP A 264 13.88 -2.88 -0.60
C ASP A 264 14.48 -4.05 0.20
N ARG A 265 14.38 -4.01 1.54
CA ARG A 265 14.98 -4.98 2.48
C ARG A 265 16.51 -5.07 2.39
N HIS A 266 17.18 -4.14 1.72
CA HIS A 266 18.63 -4.11 1.62
C HIS A 266 19.25 -3.76 2.97
N GLU A 267 20.36 -4.41 3.29
CA GLU A 267 21.14 -4.13 4.50
C GLU A 267 22.39 -3.33 4.18
N GLU A 268 22.61 -2.26 4.93
CA GLU A 268 23.76 -1.37 4.75
C GLU A 268 24.45 -1.10 6.09
N LYS A 269 25.79 -1.04 6.05
CA LYS A 269 26.61 -0.61 7.19
C LYS A 269 26.76 0.91 7.12
N VAL A 270 26.24 1.60 8.13
CA VAL A 270 26.27 3.06 8.21
C VAL A 270 26.88 3.53 9.53
N HIS A 271 27.25 4.81 9.55
CA HIS A 271 27.69 5.52 10.75
C HIS A 271 26.58 6.41 11.28
N ILE A 272 26.71 6.84 12.54
CA ILE A 272 25.67 7.60 13.24
C ILE A 272 25.23 8.88 12.52
N GLY A 273 26.15 9.56 11.82
CA GLY A 273 25.83 10.80 11.09
C GLY A 273 24.87 10.61 9.90
N ARG A 274 24.55 9.37 9.53
CA ARG A 274 23.50 9.06 8.55
C ARG A 274 22.15 8.73 9.19
N LEU A 275 22.05 8.71 10.52
CA LEU A 275 20.86 8.27 11.24
C LEU A 275 20.18 9.44 11.93
N CYS A 276 18.86 9.51 11.77
CA CYS A 276 17.98 10.32 12.57
C CYS A 276 17.05 9.39 13.37
N CYS A 277 16.84 9.72 14.63
CA CYS A 277 15.96 8.96 15.51
C CYS A 277 14.52 9.48 15.46
N ARG A 278 13.55 8.59 15.65
CA ARG A 278 12.13 8.95 15.74
C ARG A 278 11.86 9.60 17.12
N PRO A 279 11.10 10.70 17.20
CA PRO A 279 10.78 11.36 18.48
C PRO A 279 10.14 10.44 19.52
N SER A 280 9.31 9.48 19.11
CA SER A 280 8.67 8.52 20.01
C SER A 280 9.64 7.57 20.73
N ALA A 281 10.85 7.39 20.22
CA ALA A 281 11.90 6.59 20.86
C ALA A 281 12.52 7.28 22.10
N PHE A 282 12.25 8.58 22.33
CA PHE A 282 12.75 9.31 23.50
C PHE A 282 11.84 9.21 24.74
N ASN A 283 10.54 8.99 24.54
CA ASN A 283 9.57 9.01 25.64
C ASN A 283 9.52 7.71 26.45
N SER A 284 10.24 6.66 26.03
CA SER A 284 10.25 5.36 26.72
C SER A 284 11.24 5.29 27.89
N ASP A 285 12.16 6.25 28.02
CA ASP A 285 13.13 6.33 29.13
C ASP A 285 12.64 7.21 30.31
N GLN A 286 11.36 7.62 30.32
CA GLN A 286 10.77 8.50 31.34
C GLN A 286 9.69 7.86 32.22
N ILE A 287 9.55 6.52 32.19
CA ILE A 287 8.62 5.76 33.05
C ILE A 287 9.40 4.75 33.89
#